data_AF-A0A9W7EQ75-F1
#
_entry.id   AF-A0A9W7EQ75-F1
#
_cell.length_a   1.000
_cell.length_b   1.000
_cell.length_c   1.000
_cell.angle_alpha   90.00
_cell.angle_beta   90.00
_cell.angle_gamma   90.00
#
_symmetry.space_group_name_H-M   'P 1'
#
loop_
_entity.id
_entity.type
_entity.pdbx_description
1 polymer ?
#
loop_
_entity_poly.entity_id
_entity_poly.type
_entity_poly.pdbx_seq_one_letter_code
_entity_poly.pdbx_strand_id
1 'polypeptide(L)'
;MSASGLSRVEIDQTGLSRVEIDQHGRAHCAWCDTVIAKGTPRIARAFFHAPGHYSRNNGATTGYNPGGLQDEYMHSQCTFQYDANPKGQPAGCT
;
A
#
# COMPACT_ATOMS: atom_id res chain seq x y z
N MET A 1 -20.82 0.44 33.84
CA MET A 1 -21.00 -0.63 32.84
C MET A 1 -20.83 -0.03 31.46
N SER A 2 -20.07 -0.72 30.62
CA SER A 2 -19.59 -0.34 29.28
C SER A 2 -20.68 -0.32 28.21
N ALA A 3 -20.56 0.58 27.23
CA ALA A 3 -20.65 0.22 25.81
C ALA A 3 -20.01 1.33 24.95
N SER A 4 -18.85 0.99 24.42
CA SER A 4 -17.94 1.74 23.56
C SER A 4 -18.55 2.11 22.19
N GLY A 5 -18.23 3.33 21.76
CA GLY A 5 -18.55 3.84 20.44
C GLY A 5 -17.86 3.05 19.31
N LEU A 6 -18.61 2.82 18.25
CA LEU A 6 -18.09 2.39 16.96
C LEU A 6 -18.63 3.39 15.92
N SER A 7 -17.88 4.46 15.68
CA SER A 7 -18.04 5.20 14.44
C SER A 7 -17.49 4.33 13.32
N ARG A 8 -18.38 3.73 12.53
CA ARG A 8 -18.06 3.05 11.29
C ARG A 8 -17.41 4.09 10.37
N VAL A 9 -16.09 4.08 10.28
CA VAL A 9 -15.35 4.87 9.28
C VAL A 9 -15.43 4.08 7.99
N GLU A 10 -16.37 4.45 7.13
CA GLU A 10 -16.33 4.07 5.72
C GLU A 10 -15.27 4.92 5.04
N ILE A 11 -14.07 4.37 4.93
CA ILE A 11 -13.03 4.92 4.08
C ILE A 11 -13.43 4.53 2.65
N ASP A 12 -13.87 5.50 1.85
CA ASP A 12 -13.87 5.30 0.42
C ASP A 12 -12.42 5.01 0.01
N GLN A 13 -12.17 3.93 -0.73
CA GLN A 13 -10.82 3.55 -1.15
C GLN A 13 -10.23 4.52 -2.20
N THR A 14 -10.90 5.62 -2.51
CA THR A 14 -10.62 6.50 -3.65
C THR A 14 -9.97 7.84 -3.27
N GLY A 15 -9.97 8.24 -1.98
CA GLY A 15 -9.67 9.62 -1.60
C GLY A 15 -8.22 10.03 -1.32
N LEU A 16 -7.26 9.11 -1.14
CA LEU A 16 -5.89 9.48 -0.71
C LEU A 16 -4.81 8.85 -1.60
N SER A 17 -4.89 9.09 -2.91
CA SER A 17 -3.80 8.79 -3.83
C SER A 17 -2.95 10.04 -4.05
N ARG A 18 -1.62 9.93 -3.88
CA ARG A 18 -0.67 10.98 -4.31
C ARG A 18 0.41 10.39 -5.21
N VAL A 19 0.91 11.20 -6.11
CA VAL A 19 2.08 10.88 -6.94
C VAL A 19 3.31 11.52 -6.30
N GLU A 20 4.37 10.75 -6.11
CA GLU A 20 5.64 11.26 -5.59
C GLU A 20 6.84 10.57 -6.27
N ILE A 21 8.00 11.23 -6.23
CA ILE A 21 9.27 10.65 -6.68
C ILE A 21 9.92 9.94 -5.51
N ASP A 22 10.21 8.65 -5.67
CA ASP A 22 10.90 7.90 -4.62
C ASP A 22 12.33 8.44 -4.39
N GLN A 23 12.64 8.77 -3.15
CA GLN A 23 13.92 9.39 -2.78
C GLN A 23 14.98 8.38 -2.35
N HIS A 24 14.60 7.11 -2.14
CA HIS A 24 15.42 6.18 -1.34
C HIS A 24 15.74 4.85 -2.01
N GLY A 25 14.94 4.38 -2.97
CA GLY A 25 15.09 3.07 -3.61
C GLY A 25 14.82 1.90 -2.66
N ARG A 26 14.04 2.13 -1.60
CA ARG A 26 13.80 1.16 -0.51
C ARG A 26 12.35 0.70 -0.41
N ALA A 27 11.44 1.35 -1.14
CA ALA A 27 10.05 0.96 -1.17
C ALA A 27 9.86 -0.24 -2.10
N HIS A 28 8.99 -1.14 -1.71
CA HIS A 28 8.48 -2.20 -2.55
C HIS A 28 7.07 -1.85 -3.03
N CYS A 29 6.74 -2.28 -4.24
CA CYS A 29 5.39 -2.14 -4.76
C CYS A 29 4.44 -3.09 -4.02
N ALA A 30 3.38 -2.56 -3.45
CA ALA A 30 2.42 -3.33 -2.68
C ALA A 30 1.62 -4.35 -3.49
N TRP A 31 1.70 -4.33 -4.82
CA TRP A 31 1.01 -5.29 -5.67
C TRP A 31 1.93 -6.37 -6.26
N CYS A 32 3.06 -5.98 -6.86
CA CYS A 32 3.99 -6.92 -7.50
C CYS A 32 5.20 -7.31 -6.63
N ASP A 33 5.36 -6.70 -5.45
CA ASP A 33 6.43 -6.95 -4.47
C ASP A 33 7.86 -6.68 -4.97
N THR A 34 8.01 -5.98 -6.10
CA THR A 34 9.33 -5.57 -6.61
C THR A 34 9.71 -4.19 -6.09
N VAL A 35 11.02 -3.94 -5.98
CA VAL A 35 11.56 -2.65 -5.54
C VAL A 35 11.14 -1.54 -6.51
N ILE A 36 10.72 -0.41 -5.95
CA ILE A 36 10.53 0.85 -6.66
C ILE A 36 11.87 1.58 -6.67
N ALA A 37 12.40 1.86 -7.86
CA ALA A 37 13.71 2.47 -7.99
C ALA A 37 13.73 3.94 -7.55
N LYS A 38 14.84 4.35 -6.94
CA LYS A 38 15.07 5.76 -6.59
C LYS A 38 14.97 6.64 -7.85
N GLY A 39 14.30 7.79 -7.72
CA GLY A 39 14.11 8.75 -8.80
C GLY A 39 12.94 8.41 -9.73
N THR A 40 12.24 7.29 -9.51
CA THR A 40 11.05 6.93 -10.29
C THR A 40 9.76 7.43 -9.63
N PRO A 41 8.73 7.77 -10.43
CA PRO A 41 7.41 8.07 -9.90
C PRO A 41 6.76 6.84 -9.28
N ARG A 42 6.12 7.04 -8.15
CA ARG A 42 5.27 6.06 -7.47
C ARG A 42 3.95 6.68 -7.06
N ILE A 43 2.94 5.83 -6.93
CA ILE A 43 1.65 6.19 -6.35
C ILE A 43 1.67 5.74 -4.90
N ALA A 44 1.42 6.67 -3.97
CA ALA A 44 1.16 6.36 -2.58
C ALA A 44 -0.36 6.39 -2.35
N ARG A 45 -0.91 5.29 -1.88
CA ARG A 45 -2.34 5.12 -1.61
C ARG A 45 -2.54 4.77 -0.14
N ALA A 46 -3.44 5.45 0.54
CA ALA A 46 -3.72 5.12 1.93
C ALA A 46 -4.56 3.83 2.03
N PHE A 47 -4.02 2.81 2.68
CA PHE A 47 -4.71 1.56 3.02
C PHE A 47 -4.77 1.38 4.53
N PHE A 48 -5.87 0.81 4.99
CA PHE A 48 -5.99 0.38 6.37
C PHE A 48 -5.42 -1.03 6.53
N HIS A 49 -4.40 -1.18 7.35
CA HIS A 49 -3.90 -2.49 7.76
C HIS A 49 -4.37 -2.84 9.17
N ALA A 50 -4.82 -4.07 9.37
CA ALA A 50 -4.98 -4.59 10.72
C ALA A 50 -3.58 -4.80 11.35
N PRO A 51 -3.42 -4.59 12.68
CA PRO A 51 -2.15 -4.84 13.36
C PRO A 51 -1.63 -6.26 13.13
N GLY A 52 -0.32 -6.40 12.90
CA GLY A 52 0.33 -7.69 12.62
C GLY A 52 0.14 -8.23 11.20
N HIS A 53 -0.62 -7.56 10.33
CA HIS A 53 -0.76 -7.98 8.93
C HIS A 53 0.46 -7.61 8.08
N TYR A 54 0.69 -8.40 7.03
CA TYR A 54 1.74 -8.12 6.05
C TYR A 54 1.50 -6.77 5.37
N SER A 55 2.50 -5.88 5.40
CA SER A 55 2.58 -4.70 4.53
C SER A 55 3.74 -4.91 3.57
N ARG A 56 3.46 -4.85 2.28
CA ARG A 56 4.45 -5.16 1.23
C ARG A 56 5.42 -4.02 0.97
N ASN A 57 5.17 -2.81 1.47
CA ASN A 57 5.96 -1.61 1.19
C ASN A 57 7.44 -1.68 1.55
N ASN A 58 7.82 -2.56 2.47
CA ASN A 58 9.18 -2.76 2.94
C ASN A 58 9.67 -4.19 2.65
N GLY A 59 8.95 -4.96 1.82
CA GLY A 59 9.25 -6.37 1.53
C GLY A 59 9.19 -7.29 2.76
N ALA A 60 8.54 -6.88 3.86
CA ALA A 60 8.72 -7.56 5.14
C ALA A 60 7.69 -8.68 5.37
N THR A 61 8.03 -9.91 4.99
CA THR A 61 7.26 -11.12 5.41
C THR A 61 7.33 -11.40 6.91
N THR A 62 8.17 -10.66 7.65
CA THR A 62 8.51 -10.89 9.07
C THR A 62 8.47 -9.62 9.94
N GLY A 63 8.04 -8.48 9.39
CA GLY A 63 8.02 -7.19 10.10
C GLY A 63 6.76 -6.99 10.95
N TYR A 64 6.89 -6.31 12.09
CA TYR A 64 5.73 -5.85 12.86
C TYR A 64 5.04 -4.68 12.15
N ASN A 65 3.79 -4.89 11.74
CA ASN A 65 2.92 -3.84 11.26
C ASN A 65 2.09 -3.30 12.44
N PRO A 66 2.22 -2.01 12.81
CA PRO A 66 1.43 -1.44 13.91
C PRO A 66 -0.07 -1.36 13.60
N GLY A 67 -0.47 -1.61 12.36
CA GLY A 67 -1.82 -1.42 11.87
C GLY A 67 -2.16 0.05 11.66
N GLY A 68 -3.43 0.32 11.36
CA GLY A 68 -3.92 1.66 11.08
C GLY A 68 -3.79 2.06 9.61
N LEU A 69 -4.04 3.34 9.35
CA LEU A 69 -3.93 3.92 8.02
C LEU A 69 -2.45 4.13 7.67
N GLN A 70 -2.00 3.51 6.60
CA GLN A 70 -0.63 3.60 6.12
C GLN A 70 -0.64 3.78 4.61
N ASP A 71 0.37 4.44 4.08
CA ASP A 71 0.56 4.46 2.64
C ASP A 71 1.02 3.08 2.17
N GLU A 72 0.46 2.60 1.07
CA GLU A 72 1.04 1.59 0.20
C GLU A 72 1.60 2.26 -1.06
N TYR A 73 2.81 1.88 -1.44
CA TYR A 73 3.48 2.38 -2.62
C TYR A 73 3.25 1.42 -3.79
N MET A 74 2.94 1.94 -4.96
CA MET A 74 2.79 1.16 -6.17
C MET A 74 3.53 1.81 -7.33
N HIS A 75 4.07 1.01 -8.25
CA HIS A 75 4.45 1.56 -9.56
C HIS A 75 3.21 2.14 -10.24
N SER A 76 3.40 3.17 -11.06
CA SER A 76 2.31 3.79 -11.81
C SER A 76 1.50 2.76 -12.63
N GLN A 77 2.18 1.84 -13.33
CA GLN A 77 1.51 0.79 -14.10
C GLN A 77 0.78 -0.22 -13.21
N CYS A 78 1.41 -0.67 -12.12
CA CYS A 78 0.79 -1.60 -11.19
C CYS A 78 -0.48 -1.00 -10.56
N THR A 79 -0.51 0.32 -10.33
CA THR A 79 -1.68 1.03 -9.78
C THR A 79 -2.91 0.89 -10.68
N PHE A 80 -2.76 1.11 -11.98
CA PHE A 80 -3.88 0.98 -12.92
C PHE A 80 -4.37 -0.47 -13.05
N GLN A 81 -3.46 -1.44 -12.96
CA GLN A 81 -3.82 -2.85 -13.03
C GLN A 81 -4.46 -3.36 -11.73
N TYR A 82 -4.02 -2.82 -10.58
CA TYR A 82 -4.62 -3.11 -9.27
C TYR A 82 -6.10 -2.75 -9.24
N ASP A 83 -6.47 -1.59 -9.79
CA ASP A 83 -7.88 -1.14 -9.81
C ASP A 83 -8.79 -2.11 -10.59
N ALA A 84 -8.25 -2.79 -11.60
CA ALA A 84 -8.96 -3.81 -12.35
C ALA A 84 -8.89 -5.22 -11.70
N ASN A 85 -7.82 -5.52 -10.95
CA ASN A 85 -7.59 -6.83 -10.35
C ASN A 85 -6.80 -6.74 -9.03
N PRO A 86 -7.44 -6.34 -7.92
CA PRO A 86 -6.75 -6.12 -6.65
C PRO A 86 -6.25 -7.41 -6.00
N LYS A 87 -6.76 -8.57 -6.44
CA LYS A 87 -6.33 -9.91 -5.98
C LYS A 87 -5.32 -10.58 -6.91
N GLY A 88 -4.89 -9.90 -7.98
CA GLY A 88 -3.89 -10.40 -8.90
C GLY A 88 -2.51 -10.52 -8.26
N GLN A 89 -1.68 -11.41 -8.81
CA GLN A 89 -0.26 -11.50 -8.53
C GLN A 89 0.50 -11.34 -9.85
N PRO A 90 0.82 -10.10 -10.27
CA PRO A 90 1.54 -9.89 -11.51
C PRO A 90 2.98 -10.42 -11.38
N ALA A 91 3.50 -11.04 -12.44
CA ALA A 91 4.92 -11.29 -12.57
C ALA A 91 5.62 -9.94 -12.80
N GLY A 92 6.14 -9.33 -11.73
CA GLY A 92 7.01 -8.15 -11.72
C GLY A 92 6.73 -7.06 -12.78
N CYS A 93 6.19 -5.92 -12.36
CA CYS A 93 6.11 -4.75 -13.25
C CYS A 93 7.54 -4.24 -13.57
N THR A 94 7.92 -4.16 -14.84
CA THR A 94 9.15 -3.53 -15.35
C THR A 94 8.94 -2.05 -15.64
#